data_AF-A0A3C0JLZ6-F1
#
_entry.id   AF-A0A3C0JLZ6-F1
#
_cell.length_a   1.000
_cell.length_b   1.000
_cell.length_c   1.000
_cell.angle_alpha   90.00
_cell.angle_beta   90.00
_cell.angle_gamma   90.00
#
_symmetry.space_group_name_H-M   'P 1'
#
loop_
_entity.id
_entity.type
_entity.pdbx_description
1 polymer ?
#
loop_
_entity_poly.entity_id
_entity_poly.type
_entity_poly.pdbx_seq_one_letter_code
_entity_poly.pdbx_strand_id
1 'polypeptide(L)' 'MTYDLVIVDCDGVLVDTERISSEVVSFLLKEQGLEMSPEEVAQGSTGLSETDMWLMYEAELGKSL' A
#
# COMPACT_ATOMS: atom_id res chain seq x y z
N MET A 1 -2.56 -33.15 10.87
CA MET A 1 -3.37 -31.99 11.28
C MET A 1 -4.62 -31.99 10.45
N THR A 2 -5.79 -31.98 11.08
CA THR A 2 -7.08 -31.91 10.41
C THR A 2 -7.82 -30.70 10.96
N TYR A 3 -8.16 -29.77 10.08
CA TYR A 3 -8.98 -28.60 10.39
C TYR A 3 -10.35 -28.81 9.76
N ASP A 4 -11.42 -28.51 10.50
CA ASP A 4 -12.80 -28.62 9.99
C ASP A 4 -13.20 -27.42 9.10
N LEU A 5 -12.54 -26.27 9.27
CA LEU A 5 -12.73 -25.05 8.49
C LEU A 5 -11.45 -24.20 8.49
N VAL A 6 -11.16 -23.54 7.37
CA VAL A 6 -10.11 -22.53 7.24
C VAL A 6 -10.74 -21.26 6.66
N ILE A 7 -10.52 -20.14 7.33
CA ILE A 7 -10.90 -18.81 6.83
C ILE A 7 -9.62 -18.14 6.34
N VAL A 8 -9.69 -17.60 5.13
CA VAL A 8 -8.59 -16.90 4.48
C VAL A 8 -9.04 -15.50 4.15
N ASP A 9 -8.11 -14.55 4.26
CA ASP A 9 -8.32 -13.20 3.78
C ASP A 9 -8.39 -13.17 2.25
N CYS A 10 -8.91 -12.10 1.68
CA CYS A 10 -9.00 -11.93 0.23
C CYS A 10 -7.76 -11.23 -0.32
N ASP A 11 -7.55 -9.97 0.09
CA ASP A 11 -6.49 -9.11 -0.44
C ASP A 11 -5.12 -9.57 0.06
N GLY A 12 -4.14 -9.64 -0.83
CA GLY A 12 -2.79 -10.13 -0.52
C GLY A 12 -2.70 -11.64 -0.19
N VAL A 13 -3.84 -12.36 -0.15
CA VAL A 13 -3.90 -13.78 0.18
C VAL A 13 -4.54 -14.61 -0.93
N LEU A 14 -5.80 -14.36 -1.28
CA LEU A 14 -6.49 -15.02 -2.40
C LEU A 14 -6.23 -14.30 -3.72
N VAL A 15 -6.08 -12.97 -3.68
CA VAL A 15 -5.88 -12.12 -4.86
C VAL A 15 -4.74 -11.15 -4.59
N ASP A 16 -3.82 -11.03 -5.55
CA ASP A 16 -2.71 -10.07 -5.52
C ASP A 16 -3.21 -8.65 -5.87
N THR A 17 -3.99 -8.06 -4.97
CA THR A 17 -4.48 -6.68 -5.07
C THR A 17 -3.48 -5.65 -4.55
N GLU A 18 -2.53 -6.05 -3.69
CA GLU A 18 -1.51 -5.17 -3.12
C GLU A 18 -0.59 -4.57 -4.20
N ARG A 19 -0.24 -5.34 -5.23
CA ARG A 19 0.55 -4.82 -6.36
C ARG A 19 -0.16 -3.68 -7.08
N ILE A 20 -1.47 -3.82 -7.33
CA ILE A 20 -2.28 -2.79 -7.99
C ILE A 20 -2.37 -1.54 -7.10
N SER A 21 -2.57 -1.74 -5.79
CA SER A 21 -2.59 -0.63 -4.82
C SER A 21 -1.28 0.17 -4.89
N SER A 22 -0.14 -0.50 -4.84
CA SER A 22 1.18 0.16 -4.91
C SER A 22 1.44 0.86 -6.24
N GLU A 23 0.99 0.30 -7.37
CA GLU A 23 1.07 0.95 -8.68
C GLU A 23 0.25 2.26 -8.71
N VAL A 24 -0.96 2.24 -8.15
CA VAL A 24 -1.84 3.42 -8.09
C VAL A 24 -1.25 4.49 -7.17
N VAL A 25 -0.80 4.13 -5.97
CA VAL A 25 -0.20 5.08 -5.02
C VAL A 25 1.09 5.68 -5.59
N SER A 26 1.97 4.87 -6.17
CA SER A 26 3.17 5.34 -6.87
C SER A 26 2.84 6.38 -7.95
N PHE A 27 1.81 6.12 -8.76
CA PHE A 27 1.32 7.06 -9.77
C PHE A 27 0.83 8.37 -9.14
N LEU A 28 0.01 8.31 -8.09
CA LEU A 28 -0.54 9.50 -7.43
C LEU A 28 0.55 10.35 -6.77
N LEU A 29 1.52 9.73 -6.08
CA LEU A 29 2.65 10.44 -5.48
C LEU A 29 3.50 11.14 -6.54
N LYS A 30 3.70 10.49 -7.69
CA LYS A 30 4.42 11.07 -8.82
C LYS A 30 3.74 12.32 -9.36
N GLU A 31 2.40 12.34 -9.46
CA GLU A 31 1.65 13.54 -9.86
C GLU A 31 1.85 14.72 -8.88
N GLN A 32 2.20 14.42 -7.63
CA GLN A 32 2.41 15.40 -6.57
C GLN A 32 3.87 15.86 -6.43
N GLY A 33 4.77 15.27 -7.20
CA GLY A 33 6.20 15.58 -7.22
C GLY A 33 7.07 14.66 -6.36
N LEU A 34 6.51 13.56 -5.82
CA LEU A 34 7.25 12.53 -5.09
C LEU A 34 7.40 11.29 -5.96
N GLU A 35 8.58 11.09 -6.53
CA GLU A 35 8.86 9.94 -7.39
C GLU A 35 9.28 8.72 -6.56
N MET A 36 8.42 7.71 -6.55
CA MET A 36 8.66 6.41 -5.91
C MET A 36 8.19 5.30 -6.85
N SER A 37 8.93 4.20 -6.89
CA SER A 37 8.49 2.97 -7.56
C SER A 37 7.37 2.26 -6.77
N PRO A 38 6.52 1.44 -7.43
CA PRO A 38 5.53 0.62 -6.73
C PRO A 38 6.16 -0.28 -5.64
N GLU A 39 7.38 -0.78 -5.85
CA GLU A 39 8.10 -1.61 -4.88
C GLU A 39 8.50 -0.82 -3.63
N GLU A 40 8.96 0.42 -3.78
CA GLU A 40 9.27 1.32 -2.66
C GLU A 40 8.00 1.68 -1.88
N VAL A 41 6.89 1.90 -2.59
CA VAL A 41 5.59 2.15 -1.96
C VAL A 41 5.14 0.93 -1.15
N ALA A 42 5.20 -0.27 -1.74
CA ALA A 42 4.81 -1.50 -1.05
C ALA A 42 5.63 -1.71 0.24
N GLN A 43 6.96 -1.58 0.14
CA GLN A 43 7.86 -1.77 1.28
C GLN A 43 7.67 -0.70 2.37
N GLY A 44 7.46 0.56 1.98
CA GLY A 44 7.27 1.66 2.92
C GLY A 44 5.90 1.66 3.62
N SER A 45 4.87 1.10 2.96
CA SER A 45 3.49 1.08 3.48
C SER A 45 3.09 -0.23 4.16
N THR A 46 3.91 -1.27 4.06
CA THR A 46 3.59 -2.59 4.63
C THR A 46 3.28 -2.50 6.14
N GLY A 47 2.11 -2.98 6.53
CA GLY A 47 1.67 -3.00 7.93
C GLY A 47 1.12 -1.67 8.46
N LEU A 48 1.07 -0.62 7.63
CA LEU A 48 0.39 0.63 7.96
C LEU A 48 -1.09 0.55 7.59
N SER A 49 -1.91 1.29 8.31
CA SER A 49 -3.24 1.62 7.81
C SER A 49 -3.10 2.58 6.61
N GLU A 50 -4.11 2.62 5.74
CA GLU A 50 -4.13 3.56 4.62
C GLU A 50 -4.00 5.02 5.10
N THR A 51 -4.63 5.36 6.23
CA THR A 51 -4.53 6.70 6.82
C THR A 51 -3.10 7.02 7.26
N ASP A 52 -2.43 6.10 7.95
CA ASP A 52 -1.06 6.31 8.42
C ASP A 52 -0.07 6.41 7.24
N MET A 53 -0.30 5.60 6.19
CA MET A 53 0.47 5.66 4.96
C MET A 53 0.37 7.04 4.29
N TRP A 54 -0.84 7.59 4.14
CA TRP A 54 -1.01 8.92 3.53
C TRP A 54 -0.39 10.03 4.39
N LEU A 55 -0.57 9.99 5.72
CA LEU A 55 0.06 10.95 6.63
C LEU A 55 1.60 10.92 6.53
N MET A 56 2.18 9.74 6.34
CA MET A 56 3.62 9.57 6.12
C MET A 56 4.05 10.26 4.81
N TYR A 57 3.34 10.03 3.70
CA TYR A 57 3.68 10.66 2.42
C TYR A 57 3.43 12.16 2.38
N GLU A 58 2.39 12.66 3.04
CA GLU A 58 2.16 14.10 3.24
C GLU A 58 3.32 14.76 3.98
N ALA A 59 3.84 14.10 5.02
CA ALA A 59 5.00 14.58 5.78
C ALA A 59 6.27 14.63 4.92
N GLU A 60 6.49 13.65 4.03
CA GLU A 60 7.62 13.62 3.10
C GLU A 60 7.50 14.69 2.01
N LEU A 61 6.29 14.91 1.49
CA LEU A 61 5.99 15.98 0.53
C LEU A 61 6.01 17.39 1.15
N GLY A 62 5.82 17.49 2.46
CA GLY A 62 5.70 18.78 3.17
C GLY A 62 4.39 19.53 2.88
N LYS A 63 3.36 18.83 2.39
CA LYS A 63 2.02 19.38 2.09
C LYS A 63 0.96 18.30 2.25
N SER A 64 -0.29 18.71 2.41
CA SER A 64 -1.43 17.78 2.47
C SER A 64 -1.83 17.29 1.07
N LEU A 65 -2.36 16.07 0.99
CA LEU A 65 -2.81 15.34 -0.20
C LEU A 65 -4.34 15.18 -0.24
#